data_AF-A0A0C2N8V0-F1
#
_entry.id   AF-A0A0C2N8V0-F1
#
_cell.length_a   1.000
_cell.length_b   1.000
_cell.length_c   1.000
_cell.angle_alpha   90.00
_cell.angle_beta   90.00
_cell.angle_gamma   90.00
#
_symmetry.space_group_name_H-M   'P 1'
#
loop_
_entity.id
_entity.type
_entity.pdbx_description
1 polymer ?
#
loop_
_entity_poly.entity_id
_entity_poly.type
_entity_poly.pdbx_seq_one_letter_code
_entity_poly.pdbx_strand_id
1 'polypeptide(L)'
;MSSNYRPPFFGFVDWPLLVRKLVPGMRLADIMMVALPPIPYMVQVSEMHRKKSSAGFSKLVCYILLISSLLKIAFWFKARYEFALFVQSVVLIITTLTVLYFCYKYSPSTKLDAGVDRFQRLFTRLLLAYGALQLVSIFVVIFLPEDSKYVQMFGSTSGLIEAFITVPQLFHNFRRKSVKGLRFSVIMMWLCGDIFKLYYLLTARAPYQFVYCCIFQTAVDSLIFLQVFKYHSHLE
;
A
#
# COMPACT_ATOMS: atom_id res chain seq x y z
N MET A 1 39.25 1.49 3.43
CA MET A 1 38.00 1.77 2.68
C MET A 1 36.84 1.15 3.46
N SER A 2 36.29 1.89 4.44
CA SER A 2 35.09 1.44 5.14
C SER A 2 33.88 1.69 4.23
N SER A 3 33.16 0.62 3.89
CA SER A 3 31.86 0.76 3.26
C SER A 3 30.93 1.42 4.29
N ASN A 4 30.51 2.65 4.02
CA ASN A 4 29.49 3.36 4.80
C ASN A 4 28.13 2.67 4.58
N TYR A 5 27.95 1.51 5.21
CA TYR A 5 26.64 0.88 5.32
C TYR A 5 25.83 1.63 6.38
N ARG A 6 25.04 2.62 5.93
CA ARG A 6 23.95 3.15 6.76
C ARG A 6 22.78 2.18 6.66
N PRO A 7 22.27 1.62 7.77
CA PRO A 7 21.09 0.76 7.72
C PRO A 7 19.89 1.58 7.19
N PRO A 8 18.91 0.93 6.53
CA PRO A 8 17.67 1.58 6.11
C PRO A 8 16.79 1.81 7.35
N PHE A 9 17.16 2.76 8.20
CA PHE A 9 16.42 3.10 9.41
C PHE A 9 15.57 4.33 9.11
N PHE A 10 14.29 4.12 8.80
CA PHE A 10 13.15 4.98 9.17
C PHE A 10 13.26 6.53 9.06
N GLY A 11 14.14 7.06 8.22
CA GLY A 11 14.79 8.34 8.53
C GLY A 11 14.36 9.60 7.79
N PHE A 12 13.18 9.66 7.16
CA PHE A 12 12.70 10.93 6.59
C PHE A 12 11.42 11.47 7.21
N VAL A 13 10.60 10.61 7.82
CA VAL A 13 9.30 10.98 8.37
C VAL A 13 8.99 10.06 9.55
N ASP A 14 8.84 10.64 10.74
CA ASP A 14 8.25 9.96 11.89
C ASP A 14 6.74 9.81 11.64
N TRP A 15 6.35 8.72 10.99
CA TRP A 15 4.97 8.49 10.52
C TRP A 15 3.93 8.54 11.63
N PRO A 16 4.14 7.91 12.82
CA PRO A 16 3.24 8.07 13.94
C PRO A 16 3.08 9.54 14.36
N LEU A 17 4.18 10.29 14.43
CA LEU A 17 4.14 11.71 14.78
C LEU A 17 3.46 12.57 13.70
N LEU A 18 3.71 12.29 12.42
CA LEU A 18 3.07 12.98 11.29
C LEU A 18 1.56 12.78 11.32
N VAL A 19 1.09 11.54 11.48
CA VAL A 19 -0.34 11.22 11.58
C VAL A 19 -0.96 11.90 12.80
N ARG A 20 -0.29 11.86 13.95
CA ARG A 20 -0.76 12.54 15.17
C ARG A 20 -0.90 14.05 15.01
N LYS A 21 -0.01 14.68 14.24
CA LYS A 21 -0.09 16.12 13.91
C LYS A 21 -1.22 16.43 12.94
N LEU A 22 -1.46 15.56 11.96
CA LEU A 22 -2.51 15.75 10.95
C LEU A 22 -3.91 15.53 11.53
N VAL A 23 -4.06 14.58 12.46
CA VAL A 23 -5.35 14.25 13.06
C VAL A 23 -5.20 14.14 14.59
N PRO A 24 -5.26 15.28 15.30
CA PRO A 24 -5.15 15.28 16.76
C PRO A 24 -6.33 14.53 17.39
N GLY A 25 -6.05 13.76 18.46
CA GLY A 25 -7.07 13.01 19.22
C GLY A 25 -7.20 11.51 18.89
N MET A 26 -6.45 11.00 17.91
CA MET A 26 -6.40 9.57 17.61
C MET A 26 -5.71 8.75 18.70
N ARG A 27 -6.21 7.54 18.97
CA ARG A 27 -5.54 6.59 19.86
C ARG A 27 -4.27 6.07 19.19
N LEU A 28 -3.32 5.57 19.98
CA LEU A 28 -2.08 5.00 19.44
C LEU A 28 -2.35 3.87 18.42
N ALA A 29 -3.36 3.05 18.68
CA ALA A 29 -3.76 1.97 17.77
C ALA A 29 -4.22 2.49 16.40
N ASP A 30 -5.02 3.58 16.38
CA ASP A 30 -5.49 4.22 15.14
C ASP A 30 -4.30 4.82 14.37
N ILE A 31 -3.39 5.48 15.09
CA ILE A 31 -2.16 6.06 14.52
C ILE A 31 -1.32 4.95 13.86
N MET A 32 -1.10 3.84 14.55
CA MET A 32 -0.35 2.70 14.01
C MET A 32 -1.06 2.08 12.80
N MET A 33 -2.39 1.96 12.84
CA MET A 33 -3.18 1.43 11.73
C MET A 33 -3.04 2.29 10.46
N VAL A 34 -2.98 3.62 10.63
CA VAL A 34 -2.74 4.56 9.53
C VAL A 34 -1.28 4.56 9.06
N ALA A 35 -0.33 4.52 10.01
CA ALA A 35 1.09 4.74 9.74
C ALA A 35 1.85 3.51 9.23
N LEU A 36 1.46 2.30 9.61
CA LEU A 36 2.19 1.07 9.25
C LEU A 36 2.20 0.78 7.73
N PRO A 37 1.05 0.81 7.02
CA PRO A 37 1.01 0.44 5.60
C PRO A 37 1.86 1.32 4.67
N PRO A 38 1.99 2.64 4.87
CA PRO A 38 2.87 3.52 4.09
C PRO A 38 4.39 3.22 4.19
N ILE A 39 4.86 2.69 5.31
CA ILE A 39 6.30 2.59 5.62
C ILE A 39 7.11 1.83 4.56
N PRO A 40 6.72 0.62 4.10
CA PRO A 40 7.47 -0.10 3.07
C PRO A 40 7.67 0.71 1.79
N TYR A 41 6.64 1.45 1.38
CA TYR A 41 6.67 2.26 0.17
C TYR A 41 7.59 3.47 0.32
N MET A 42 7.69 4.04 1.52
CA MET A 42 8.57 5.17 1.79
C MET A 42 10.04 4.75 1.88
N VAL A 43 10.32 3.58 2.46
CA VAL A 43 11.65 2.95 2.38
C VAL A 43 12.04 2.74 0.91
N GLN A 44 11.09 2.31 0.08
CA GLN A 44 11.32 2.15 -1.35
C GLN A 44 11.63 3.48 -2.05
N VAL A 45 10.95 4.58 -1.72
CA VAL A 45 11.27 5.92 -2.22
C VAL A 45 12.69 6.34 -1.85
N SER A 46 13.09 6.11 -0.59
CA SER A 46 14.46 6.39 -0.14
C SER A 46 15.49 5.59 -0.94
N GLU A 47 15.22 4.31 -1.21
CA GLU A 47 16.09 3.47 -2.04
C GLU A 47 16.18 3.97 -3.49
N MET A 48 15.06 4.38 -4.11
CA MET A 48 15.08 4.98 -5.45
C MET A 48 15.87 6.28 -5.49
N HIS A 49 15.71 7.14 -4.48
CA HIS A 49 16.47 8.39 -4.38
C HIS A 49 17.96 8.15 -4.21
N ARG A 50 18.35 7.18 -3.36
CA ARG A 50 19.75 6.82 -3.12
C ARG A 50 20.41 6.23 -4.36
N LYS A 51 19.72 5.32 -5.05
CA LYS A 51 20.23 4.64 -6.25
C LYS A 51 20.07 5.45 -7.54
N LYS A 52 19.32 6.57 -7.50
CA LYS A 52 18.93 7.37 -8.66
C LYS A 52 18.33 6.51 -9.78
N SER A 53 17.61 5.45 -9.39
CA SER A 53 17.03 4.47 -10.30
C SER A 53 15.77 3.87 -9.67
N SER A 54 14.71 3.79 -10.46
CA SER A 54 13.47 3.08 -10.10
C SER A 54 13.43 1.64 -10.63
N ALA A 55 14.54 1.14 -11.20
CA ALA A 55 14.61 -0.22 -11.72
C ALA A 55 14.31 -1.25 -10.62
N GLY A 56 13.37 -2.16 -10.90
CA GLY A 56 12.95 -3.23 -9.99
C GLY A 56 11.67 -2.94 -9.18
N PHE A 57 11.13 -1.71 -9.19
CA PHE A 57 9.81 -1.44 -8.61
C PHE A 57 8.72 -1.42 -9.68
N SER A 58 7.61 -2.11 -9.42
CA SER A 58 6.48 -2.18 -10.34
C SER A 58 5.50 -1.03 -10.11
N LYS A 59 5.32 -0.18 -11.13
CA LYS A 59 4.28 0.87 -11.15
C LYS A 59 2.85 0.31 -10.98
N LEU A 60 2.64 -0.97 -11.34
CA LEU A 60 1.35 -1.63 -11.20
C LEU A 60 0.87 -1.68 -9.74
N VAL A 61 1.77 -1.88 -8.79
CA VAL A 61 1.44 -1.89 -7.36
C VAL A 61 0.83 -0.53 -6.95
N CYS A 62 1.38 0.57 -7.45
CA CYS A 62 0.82 1.90 -7.20
C CYS A 62 -0.61 2.03 -7.75
N TYR A 63 -0.86 1.56 -8.97
CA TYR A 63 -2.20 1.64 -9.55
C TYR A 63 -3.22 0.79 -8.78
N ILE A 64 -2.83 -0.41 -8.34
CA ILE A 64 -3.68 -1.29 -7.53
C ILE A 64 -4.04 -0.62 -6.19
N LEU A 65 -3.06 -0.01 -5.50
CA LEU A 65 -3.28 0.69 -4.23
C LEU A 65 -4.17 1.94 -4.38
N LEU A 66 -4.01 2.68 -5.47
CA LEU A 66 -4.87 3.82 -5.81
C LEU A 66 -6.32 3.35 -6.02
N ILE A 67 -6.54 2.30 -6.81
CA ILE A 67 -7.88 1.75 -7.04
C ILE A 67 -8.50 1.24 -5.74
N SER A 68 -7.76 0.49 -4.92
CA SER A 68 -8.25 0.02 -3.61
C SER A 68 -8.66 1.18 -2.69
N SER A 69 -7.81 2.21 -2.59
CA SER A 69 -8.06 3.38 -1.74
C SER A 69 -9.25 4.21 -2.22
N LEU A 70 -9.42 4.34 -3.55
CA LEU A 70 -10.56 5.02 -4.16
C LEU A 70 -11.89 4.39 -3.73
N LEU A 71 -11.96 3.06 -3.80
CA LEU A 71 -13.15 2.30 -3.43
C LEU A 71 -13.41 2.37 -1.91
N LYS A 72 -12.37 2.31 -1.07
CA LYS A 72 -12.54 2.46 0.39
C LYS A 72 -13.11 3.83 0.77
N ILE A 73 -12.57 4.90 0.17
CA ILE A 73 -13.07 6.26 0.40
C ILE A 73 -14.54 6.37 -0.02
N ALA A 74 -14.91 5.87 -1.20
CA ALA A 74 -16.30 5.91 -1.64
C ALA A 74 -17.23 5.08 -0.74
N PHE A 75 -16.79 3.90 -0.31
CA PHE A 75 -17.53 3.05 0.64
C PHE A 75 -17.76 3.76 1.99
N TRP A 76 -16.79 4.53 2.47
CA TRP A 76 -16.86 5.24 3.76
C TRP A 76 -17.99 6.28 3.83
N PHE A 77 -18.32 6.92 2.71
CA PHE A 77 -19.42 7.88 2.64
C PHE A 77 -20.80 7.25 2.87
N LYS A 78 -20.92 5.93 2.63
CA LYS A 78 -22.18 5.20 2.84
C LYS A 78 -22.22 4.47 4.17
N ALA A 79 -21.19 3.66 4.43
CA ALA A 79 -21.01 3.01 5.70
C ALA A 79 -19.87 3.75 6.42
N ARG A 80 -20.20 4.60 7.39
CA ARG A 80 -19.21 5.26 8.24
C ARG A 80 -18.52 4.25 9.15
N TYR A 81 -17.64 3.46 8.56
CA TYR A 81 -16.77 2.52 9.25
C TYR A 81 -15.64 3.28 9.95
N GLU A 82 -14.83 2.57 10.74
CA GLU A 82 -13.67 3.08 11.46
C GLU A 82 -12.92 4.21 10.74
N PHE A 83 -12.95 5.40 11.34
CA PHE A 83 -12.37 6.62 10.76
C PHE A 83 -10.87 6.46 10.44
N ALA A 84 -10.17 5.62 11.20
CA ALA A 84 -8.77 5.28 10.95
C ALA A 84 -8.54 4.66 9.57
N LEU A 85 -9.43 3.79 9.08
CA LEU A 85 -9.30 3.17 7.75
C LEU A 85 -9.53 4.18 6.61
N PHE A 86 -10.36 5.19 6.84
CA PHE A 86 -10.53 6.31 5.91
C PHE A 86 -9.25 7.14 5.83
N VAL A 87 -8.72 7.54 6.99
CA VAL A 87 -7.46 8.30 7.06
C VAL A 87 -6.30 7.49 6.50
N GLN A 88 -6.25 6.18 6.74
CA GLN A 88 -5.28 5.26 6.17
C GLN A 88 -5.34 5.27 4.63
N SER A 89 -6.53 5.26 4.03
CA SER A 89 -6.69 5.33 2.58
C SER A 89 -6.18 6.65 2.01
N VAL A 90 -6.44 7.78 2.68
CA VAL A 90 -5.94 9.10 2.28
C VAL A 90 -4.42 9.16 2.35
N VAL A 91 -3.81 8.72 3.46
CA VAL A 91 -2.35 8.68 3.61
C VAL A 91 -1.73 7.77 2.54
N LEU A 92 -2.34 6.62 2.27
CA LEU A 92 -1.84 5.67 1.28
C LEU A 92 -1.91 6.21 -0.15
N ILE A 93 -2.92 7.02 -0.49
CA ILE A 93 -2.98 7.74 -1.78
C ILE A 93 -1.79 8.70 -1.89
N ILE A 94 -1.53 9.52 -0.88
CA ILE A 94 -0.41 10.49 -0.88
C ILE A 94 0.92 9.76 -1.02
N THR A 95 1.13 8.71 -0.22
CA THR A 95 2.34 7.87 -0.29
C THR A 95 2.50 7.24 -1.66
N THR A 96 1.43 6.69 -2.22
CA THR A 96 1.48 6.01 -3.52
C THR A 96 1.74 6.96 -4.67
N LEU A 97 1.14 8.15 -4.66
CA LEU A 97 1.43 9.21 -5.63
C LEU A 97 2.89 9.68 -5.53
N THR A 98 3.41 9.78 -4.31
CA THR A 98 4.83 10.10 -4.07
C THR A 98 5.73 9.02 -4.67
N VAL A 99 5.46 7.74 -4.39
CA VAL A 99 6.20 6.61 -4.96
C VAL A 99 6.15 6.64 -6.47
N LEU A 100 4.98 6.88 -7.05
CA LEU A 100 4.78 6.94 -8.49
C LEU A 100 5.58 8.09 -9.12
N TYR A 101 5.56 9.28 -8.52
CA TYR A 101 6.39 10.41 -8.95
C TYR A 101 7.89 10.03 -8.99
N PHE A 102 8.40 9.42 -7.91
CA PHE A 102 9.79 8.96 -7.85
C PHE A 102 10.09 7.84 -8.86
N CYS A 103 9.14 6.94 -9.12
CA CYS A 103 9.26 5.90 -10.14
C CYS A 103 9.50 6.50 -11.52
N TYR A 104 8.75 7.54 -11.89
CA TYR A 104 8.91 8.21 -13.17
C TYR A 104 10.15 9.11 -13.22
N LYS A 105 10.44 9.86 -12.16
CA LYS A 105 11.62 10.73 -12.07
C LYS A 105 12.92 9.96 -12.27
N TYR A 106 13.02 8.77 -11.68
CA TYR A 106 14.20 7.91 -11.78
C TYR A 106 14.01 6.75 -12.78
N SER A 107 13.02 6.85 -13.67
CA SER A 107 12.82 5.89 -14.76
C SER A 107 13.88 6.09 -15.84
N PRO A 108 14.49 5.02 -16.38
CA PRO A 108 15.50 5.11 -17.43
C PRO A 108 15.03 5.88 -18.68
N SER A 109 13.74 5.78 -19.00
CA SER A 109 13.13 6.42 -20.18
C SER A 109 12.92 7.93 -20.08
N THR A 110 13.09 8.53 -18.90
CA THR A 110 12.81 9.96 -18.65
C THR A 110 14.03 10.85 -18.92
N LYS A 111 15.16 10.28 -19.36
CA LYS A 111 16.43 11.00 -19.56
C LYS A 111 16.48 11.94 -20.77
N LEU A 112 15.47 11.92 -21.64
CA LEU A 112 15.33 12.90 -22.73
C LEU A 112 14.35 14.00 -22.30
N ASP A 113 14.54 15.24 -22.76
CA ASP A 113 13.63 16.37 -22.47
C ASP A 113 12.17 16.05 -22.83
N ALA A 114 11.96 15.33 -23.95
CA ALA A 114 10.65 14.81 -24.35
C ALA A 114 10.01 13.83 -23.32
N GLY A 115 10.82 13.25 -22.43
CA GLY A 115 10.40 12.37 -21.35
C GLY A 115 9.82 13.13 -20.15
N VAL A 116 10.36 14.30 -19.82
CA VAL A 116 9.88 15.14 -18.70
C VAL A 116 8.49 15.70 -19.02
N ASP A 117 8.32 16.29 -20.20
CA ASP A 117 7.02 16.80 -20.66
C ASP A 117 5.96 15.69 -20.77
N ARG A 118 6.37 14.52 -21.28
CA ARG A 118 5.49 13.35 -21.36
C ARG A 118 5.08 12.89 -19.97
N PHE A 119 6.00 12.84 -19.02
CA PHE A 119 5.69 12.47 -17.63
C PHE A 119 4.67 13.43 -17.02
N GLN A 120 4.92 14.74 -17.11
CA GLN A 120 4.01 15.73 -16.53
C GLN A 120 2.61 15.61 -17.12
N ARG A 121 2.47 15.48 -18.44
CA ARG A 121 1.18 15.25 -19.10
C ARG A 121 0.49 13.96 -18.63
N LEU A 122 1.22 12.84 -18.54
CA LEU A 122 0.66 11.57 -18.09
C LEU A 122 0.25 11.62 -16.62
N PHE A 123 1.05 12.23 -15.76
CA PHE A 123 0.78 12.36 -14.34
C PHE A 123 -0.42 13.28 -14.08
N THR A 124 -0.51 14.42 -14.78
CA THR A 124 -1.69 15.29 -14.72
C THR A 124 -2.95 14.57 -15.19
N ARG A 125 -2.89 13.84 -16.32
CA ARG A 125 -4.02 13.02 -16.80
C ARG A 125 -4.44 11.96 -15.79
N LEU A 126 -3.48 11.32 -15.13
CA LEU A 126 -3.75 10.35 -14.08
C LEU A 126 -4.47 10.99 -12.89
N LEU A 127 -4.00 12.14 -12.40
CA LEU A 127 -4.63 12.84 -11.28
C LEU A 127 -6.06 13.28 -11.61
N LEU A 128 -6.28 13.82 -12.81
CA LEU A 128 -7.61 14.22 -13.28
C LEU A 128 -8.54 13.01 -13.42
N ALA A 129 -8.07 11.92 -14.04
CA ALA A 129 -8.84 10.69 -14.17
C ALA A 129 -9.17 10.09 -12.81
N TYR A 130 -8.20 10.06 -11.89
CA TYR A 130 -8.39 9.56 -10.53
C TYR A 130 -9.43 10.40 -9.77
N GLY A 131 -9.32 11.73 -9.83
CA GLY A 131 -10.29 12.64 -9.21
C GLY A 131 -11.70 12.47 -9.78
N ALA A 132 -11.83 12.38 -11.11
CA ALA A 132 -13.11 12.12 -11.77
C ALA A 132 -13.71 10.77 -11.35
N LEU A 133 -12.91 9.70 -11.36
CA LEU A 133 -13.34 8.37 -10.90
C LEU A 133 -13.74 8.37 -9.42
N GLN A 134 -13.04 9.13 -8.57
CA GLN A 134 -13.40 9.26 -7.16
C GLN A 134 -14.78 9.93 -7.01
N LEU A 135 -15.03 11.03 -7.73
CA LEU A 135 -16.33 11.71 -7.69
C LEU A 135 -17.46 10.80 -8.21
N VAL A 136 -17.23 10.10 -9.32
CA VAL A 136 -18.20 9.14 -9.88
C VAL A 136 -18.47 7.99 -8.89
N SER A 137 -17.42 7.44 -8.27
CA SER A 137 -17.58 6.34 -7.31
C SER A 137 -18.37 6.77 -6.07
N ILE A 138 -18.12 7.96 -5.53
CA ILE A 138 -18.88 8.53 -4.41
C ILE A 138 -20.34 8.76 -4.83
N PHE A 139 -20.56 9.37 -6.01
CA PHE A 139 -21.90 9.58 -6.56
C PHE A 139 -22.67 8.25 -6.63
N VAL A 140 -22.10 7.23 -7.28
CA VAL A 140 -22.72 5.91 -7.41
C VAL A 140 -23.08 5.32 -6.04
N VAL A 141 -22.13 5.35 -5.08
CA VAL A 141 -22.32 4.73 -3.77
C VAL A 141 -23.36 5.44 -2.90
N ILE A 142 -23.51 6.77 -3.02
CA ILE A 142 -24.52 7.54 -2.27
C ILE A 142 -25.95 7.10 -2.65
N PHE A 143 -26.21 6.84 -3.94
CA PHE A 143 -27.52 6.42 -4.44
C PHE A 143 -27.85 4.95 -4.18
N LEU A 144 -26.89 4.12 -3.74
CA LEU A 144 -27.19 2.74 -3.36
C LEU A 144 -27.99 2.70 -2.04
N PRO A 145 -28.86 1.71 -1.81
CA PRO A 145 -29.46 1.51 -0.48
C PRO A 145 -28.41 1.08 0.54
N GLU A 146 -28.49 1.56 1.78
CA GLU A 146 -27.49 1.31 2.85
C GLU A 146 -27.25 -0.17 3.12
N ASP A 147 -28.31 -0.95 3.29
CA ASP A 147 -28.23 -2.40 3.56
C ASP A 147 -28.16 -3.26 2.30
N SER A 148 -27.89 -2.65 1.14
CA SER A 148 -27.82 -3.42 -0.10
C SER A 148 -26.58 -4.31 -0.15
N LYS A 149 -26.75 -5.51 -0.74
CA LYS A 149 -25.63 -6.41 -1.06
C LYS A 149 -24.56 -5.71 -1.91
N TYR A 150 -24.95 -4.72 -2.71
CA TYR A 150 -24.04 -3.93 -3.56
C TYR A 150 -23.03 -3.12 -2.73
N VAL A 151 -23.46 -2.49 -1.64
CA VAL A 151 -22.56 -1.74 -0.75
C VAL A 151 -21.53 -2.68 -0.12
N GLN A 152 -21.95 -3.87 0.32
CA GLN A 152 -21.05 -4.89 0.87
C GLN A 152 -20.07 -5.46 -0.19
N MET A 153 -20.55 -5.73 -1.40
CA MET A 153 -19.68 -6.16 -2.51
C MET A 153 -18.64 -5.10 -2.86
N PHE A 154 -19.00 -3.82 -2.80
CA PHE A 154 -18.10 -2.71 -3.07
C PHE A 154 -16.96 -2.64 -2.04
N GLY A 155 -17.31 -2.70 -0.75
CA GLY A 155 -16.33 -2.75 0.33
C GLY A 155 -15.44 -4.00 0.25
N SER A 156 -16.03 -5.17 0.00
CA SER A 156 -15.29 -6.44 -0.20
C SER A 156 -14.30 -6.35 -1.35
N THR A 157 -14.72 -5.80 -2.50
CA THR A 157 -13.86 -5.62 -3.68
C THR A 157 -12.67 -4.71 -3.36
N SER A 158 -12.90 -3.63 -2.60
CA SER A 158 -11.83 -2.73 -2.21
C SER A 158 -10.74 -3.40 -1.35
N GLY A 159 -11.14 -4.27 -0.43
CA GLY A 159 -10.24 -5.04 0.44
C GLY A 159 -9.54 -6.16 -0.31
N LEU A 160 -10.25 -6.88 -1.18
CA LEU A 160 -9.66 -7.94 -2.01
C LEU A 160 -8.59 -7.38 -2.94
N ILE A 161 -8.83 -6.26 -3.63
CA ILE A 161 -7.82 -5.64 -4.52
C ILE A 161 -6.51 -5.37 -3.77
N GLU A 162 -6.57 -4.91 -2.51
CA GLU A 162 -5.38 -4.73 -1.67
C GLU A 162 -4.74 -6.08 -1.31
N ALA A 163 -5.55 -7.04 -0.87
CA ALA A 163 -5.07 -8.33 -0.40
C ALA A 163 -4.37 -9.17 -1.47
N PHE A 164 -4.68 -8.95 -2.76
CA PHE A 164 -4.03 -9.63 -3.88
C PHE A 164 -2.65 -9.08 -4.26
N ILE A 165 -2.21 -7.96 -3.68
CA ILE A 165 -0.92 -7.32 -4.04
C ILE A 165 0.28 -8.26 -3.84
N THR A 166 0.27 -9.09 -2.80
CA THR A 166 1.40 -9.97 -2.46
C THR A 166 1.32 -11.35 -3.14
N VAL A 167 0.18 -11.71 -3.73
CA VAL A 167 -0.03 -13.01 -4.40
C VAL A 167 0.96 -13.25 -5.57
N PRO A 168 1.23 -12.28 -6.47
CA PRO A 168 2.24 -12.46 -7.50
C PRO A 168 3.62 -12.78 -6.94
N GLN A 169 3.99 -12.18 -5.79
CA GLN A 169 5.27 -12.46 -5.12
C GLN A 169 5.32 -13.89 -4.58
N LEU A 170 4.23 -14.35 -3.94
CA LEU A 170 4.09 -15.73 -3.46
C LEU A 170 4.29 -16.74 -4.61
N PHE A 171 3.64 -16.49 -5.75
CA PHE A 171 3.74 -17.36 -6.92
C PHE A 171 5.13 -17.33 -7.55
N HIS A 172 5.74 -16.14 -7.65
CA HIS A 172 7.08 -15.98 -8.20
C HIS A 172 8.12 -16.77 -7.40
N ASN A 173 8.09 -16.64 -6.07
CA ASN A 173 8.95 -17.39 -5.16
C ASN A 173 8.71 -18.91 -5.30
N PHE A 174 7.46 -19.35 -5.38
CA PHE A 174 7.12 -20.76 -5.55
C PHE A 174 7.63 -21.34 -6.87
N ARG A 175 7.51 -20.61 -7.98
CA ARG A 175 7.97 -21.03 -9.30
C ARG A 175 9.48 -21.05 -9.43
N ARG A 176 10.17 -20.04 -8.88
CA ARG A 176 11.63 -19.93 -8.98
C ARG A 176 12.39 -20.71 -7.93
N LYS A 177 11.72 -21.16 -6.86
CA LYS A 177 12.35 -21.80 -5.69
C LYS A 177 13.51 -20.98 -5.12
N SER A 178 13.41 -19.66 -5.24
CA SER A 178 14.46 -18.72 -4.83
C SER A 178 13.82 -17.43 -4.34
N VAL A 179 14.40 -16.85 -3.30
CA VAL A 179 14.02 -15.56 -2.73
C VAL A 179 15.10 -14.49 -2.99
N LYS A 180 15.96 -14.71 -3.99
CA LYS A 180 17.04 -13.79 -4.34
C LYS A 180 16.47 -12.41 -4.69
N GLY A 181 16.90 -11.39 -3.93
CA GLY A 181 16.45 -10.00 -4.08
C GLY A 181 15.34 -9.58 -3.11
N LEU A 182 14.73 -10.52 -2.38
CA LEU A 182 13.74 -10.22 -1.35
C LEU A 182 14.45 -9.99 0.00
N ARG A 183 14.23 -8.82 0.62
CA ARG A 183 14.86 -8.47 1.90
C ARG A 183 14.03 -9.01 3.06
N PHE A 184 14.66 -9.81 3.93
CA PHE A 184 14.00 -10.41 5.10
C PHE A 184 13.27 -9.38 5.98
N SER A 185 13.91 -8.23 6.24
CA SER A 185 13.32 -7.17 7.06
C SER A 185 12.02 -6.59 6.50
N VAL A 186 11.87 -6.55 5.18
CA VAL A 186 10.66 -6.03 4.52
C VAL A 186 9.51 -7.02 4.68
N ILE A 187 9.77 -8.32 4.52
CA ILE A 187 8.76 -9.37 4.69
C ILE A 187 8.26 -9.39 6.14
N MET A 188 9.18 -9.29 7.11
CA MET A 188 8.81 -9.23 8.52
C MET A 188 7.92 -8.02 8.82
N MET A 189 8.23 -6.86 8.21
CA MET A 189 7.42 -5.66 8.36
C MET A 189 6.02 -5.80 7.75
N TRP A 190 5.88 -6.48 6.60
CA TRP A 190 4.57 -6.78 6.02
C TRP A 190 3.76 -7.68 6.94
N LEU A 191 4.33 -8.80 7.38
CA LEU A 191 3.66 -9.76 8.27
C LEU A 191 3.22 -9.12 9.60
N CYS A 192 4.12 -8.38 10.26
CA CYS A 192 3.79 -7.67 11.50
C CYS A 192 2.70 -6.61 11.30
N GLY A 193 2.75 -5.87 10.19
CA GLY A 193 1.74 -4.87 9.84
C GLY A 193 0.36 -5.49 9.64
N ASP A 194 0.29 -6.63 8.95
CA ASP A 194 -0.97 -7.31 8.66
C ASP A 194 -1.55 -8.03 9.88
N ILE A 195 -0.72 -8.61 10.74
CA ILE A 195 -1.17 -9.14 12.04
C ILE A 195 -1.75 -8.01 12.89
N PHE A 196 -1.07 -6.86 12.94
CA PHE A 196 -1.56 -5.69 13.67
C PHE A 196 -2.89 -5.18 13.10
N LYS A 197 -2.99 -5.05 11.77
CA LYS A 197 -4.21 -4.63 11.08
C LYS A 197 -5.37 -5.59 11.37
N LEU A 198 -5.12 -6.91 11.35
CA LEU A 198 -6.14 -7.90 11.68
C LEU A 198 -6.63 -7.74 13.13
N TYR A 199 -5.70 -7.63 14.10
CA TYR A 199 -6.04 -7.39 15.50
C TYR A 199 -6.84 -6.09 15.68
N TYR A 200 -6.43 -5.01 15.02
CA TYR A 200 -7.14 -3.74 15.04
C TYR A 200 -8.58 -3.89 14.53
N LEU A 201 -8.79 -4.53 13.38
CA LEU A 201 -10.12 -4.69 12.79
C LEU A 201 -11.06 -5.55 13.64
N LEU A 202 -10.52 -6.58 14.32
CA LEU A 202 -11.29 -7.42 15.24
C LEU A 202 -11.72 -6.64 16.49
N THR A 203 -10.81 -5.88 17.08
CA THR A 203 -11.10 -5.08 18.30
C THR A 203 -12.02 -3.89 18.01
N ALA A 204 -11.88 -3.28 16.84
CA ALA A 204 -12.73 -2.17 16.38
C ALA A 204 -14.10 -2.62 15.85
N ARG A 205 -14.42 -3.93 15.86
CA ARG A 205 -15.66 -4.49 15.31
C ARG A 205 -15.95 -4.02 13.88
N ALA A 206 -14.89 -3.93 13.07
CA ALA A 206 -14.99 -3.49 11.69
C ALA A 206 -15.87 -4.47 10.87
N PRO A 207 -16.46 -4.01 9.73
CA PRO A 207 -17.27 -4.88 8.88
C PRO A 207 -16.53 -6.16 8.48
N TYR A 208 -17.21 -7.31 8.59
CA TYR A 208 -16.59 -8.64 8.40
C TYR A 208 -15.86 -8.81 7.07
N GLN A 209 -16.31 -8.14 6.01
CA GLN A 209 -15.64 -8.12 4.71
C GLN A 209 -14.16 -7.69 4.78
N PHE A 210 -13.82 -6.67 5.58
CA PHE A 210 -12.44 -6.23 5.73
C PHE A 210 -11.62 -7.20 6.59
N VAL A 211 -12.25 -7.82 7.58
CA VAL A 211 -11.62 -8.86 8.41
C VAL A 211 -11.25 -10.06 7.54
N TYR A 212 -12.17 -10.57 6.72
CA TYR A 212 -11.88 -11.70 5.82
C TYR A 212 -10.78 -11.40 4.81
N CYS A 213 -10.79 -10.20 4.20
CA CYS A 213 -9.71 -9.78 3.31
C CYS A 213 -8.36 -9.71 4.04
N CYS A 214 -8.36 -9.20 5.27
CA CYS A 214 -7.14 -9.10 6.07
C CYS A 214 -6.62 -10.48 6.46
N ILE A 215 -7.49 -11.42 6.86
CA ILE A 215 -7.09 -12.81 7.14
C ILE A 215 -6.41 -13.43 5.93
N PHE A 216 -7.00 -13.27 4.73
CA PHE A 216 -6.40 -13.77 3.50
C PHE A 216 -5.02 -13.15 3.25
N GLN A 217 -4.90 -11.83 3.40
CA GLN A 217 -3.62 -11.13 3.23
C GLN A 217 -2.55 -11.62 4.22
N THR A 218 -2.88 -11.68 5.52
CA THR A 218 -1.99 -12.20 6.56
C THR A 218 -1.56 -13.64 6.27
N ALA A 219 -2.45 -14.47 5.72
CA ALA A 219 -2.12 -15.84 5.34
C ALA A 219 -1.13 -15.89 4.16
N VAL A 220 -1.35 -15.09 3.11
CA VAL A 220 -0.42 -14.98 1.97
C VAL A 220 0.96 -14.52 2.43
N ASP A 221 1.03 -13.53 3.31
CA ASP A 221 2.28 -13.00 3.82
C ASP A 221 3.01 -13.98 4.74
N SER A 222 2.26 -14.77 5.53
CA SER A 222 2.80 -15.88 6.29
C SER A 222 3.40 -16.97 5.38
N LEU A 223 2.75 -17.27 4.25
CA LEU A 223 3.28 -18.21 3.26
C LEU A 223 4.56 -17.69 2.60
N ILE A 224 4.64 -16.40 2.28
CA ILE A 224 5.87 -15.77 1.76
C ILE A 224 6.98 -15.85 2.80
N PHE A 225 6.67 -15.55 4.07
CA PHE A 225 7.62 -15.68 5.17
C PHE A 225 8.18 -17.11 5.25
N LEU A 226 7.32 -18.13 5.25
CA LEU A 226 7.75 -19.53 5.25
C LEU A 226 8.61 -19.90 4.03
N GLN A 227 8.26 -19.39 2.84
CA GLN A 227 9.09 -19.59 1.64
C GLN A 227 10.49 -18.99 1.81
N VAL A 228 10.62 -17.87 2.52
CA VAL A 228 11.91 -17.24 2.77
C VAL A 228 12.76 -18.11 3.68
N PHE A 229 12.21 -18.65 4.77
CA PHE A 229 12.97 -19.61 5.60
C PHE A 229 13.40 -20.83 4.81
N LYS A 230 12.52 -21.40 3.98
CA LYS A 230 12.80 -22.62 3.23
C LYS A 230 13.80 -22.43 2.08
N TYR A 231 13.71 -21.33 1.34
CA TYR A 231 14.55 -21.11 0.16
C TYR A 231 15.84 -20.33 0.46
N HIS A 232 15.93 -19.66 1.62
CA HIS A 232 17.17 -19.04 2.06
C HIS A 232 18.23 -20.10 2.40
N SER A 233 17.83 -21.22 3.02
CA SER A 233 18.72 -22.35 3.36
C SER A 233 19.24 -23.13 2.15
N HIS A 234 18.81 -22.81 0.92
CA HIS A 234 19.32 -23.40 -0.32
C HIS A 234 20.35 -22.50 -1.04
N LEU A 235 20.65 -21.33 -0.47
CA LEU A 235 21.62 -20.36 -1.00
C LEU A 235 22.93 -20.30 -0.18
N GLU A 236 22.99 -21.01 0.94
CA GLU A 236 24.21 -21.32 1.71
C GLU A 236 24.71 -22.71 1.32
#